data_AF-A0A1V6DLY8-F1
#
_entry.id   AF-A0A1V6DLY8-F1
#
_cell.length_a   1.000
_cell.length_b   1.000
_cell.length_c   1.000
_cell.angle_alpha   90.00
_cell.angle_beta   90.00
_cell.angle_gamma   90.00
#
_symmetry.space_group_name_H-M   'P 1'
#
loop_
_entity.id
_entity.type
_entity.pdbx_description
1 polymer ?
#
loop_
_entity_poly.entity_id
_entity_poly.type
_entity_poly.pdbx_seq_one_letter_code
_entity_poly.pdbx_strand_id
1 'polypeptide(L)'
;MRCLVLFALLGLSALSVMLSGCKSMDASVVYTLYGGERLVVPMTRQGHKPPNDDAIQIVLADFKPSRENKRLDYIFIFGVRKPIAVTSVKVEDYTNDDAPPVLLVDDKSPILKQNVWTNDLAHVEGTDARLKWAYYEVSTPCIYRFTITLADGSKHVLTHVVVFPGYLKPMLREILGLSTKP
;
A
#
# COMPACT_ATOMS: atom_id res chain seq x y z
N MET A 1 -52.41 1.75 -61.98
CA MET A 1 -51.70 3.06 -62.01
C MET A 1 -51.99 3.74 -60.69
N ARG A 2 -51.09 3.61 -59.72
CA ARG A 2 -50.00 4.56 -59.39
C ARG A 2 -50.48 5.70 -58.49
N CYS A 3 -49.75 5.85 -57.38
CA CYS A 3 -49.41 7.09 -56.67
C CYS A 3 -50.28 7.60 -55.51
N LEU A 4 -49.58 7.70 -54.36
CA LEU A 4 -49.74 8.64 -53.23
C LEU A 4 -51.04 8.51 -52.43
N VAL A 5 -51.00 8.28 -51.11
CA VAL A 5 -50.58 9.29 -50.12
C VAL A 5 -49.79 8.64 -48.97
N LEU A 6 -48.49 8.91 -48.96
CA LEU A 6 -47.61 8.89 -47.80
C LEU A 6 -47.83 10.20 -47.00
N PHE A 7 -47.31 10.25 -45.77
CA PHE A 7 -47.17 11.40 -44.85
C PHE A 7 -48.21 11.50 -43.73
N ALA A 8 -47.97 10.77 -42.66
CA ALA A 8 -48.01 11.30 -41.29
C ALA A 8 -47.72 10.15 -40.33
N LEU A 9 -46.54 10.12 -39.70
CA LEU A 9 -46.15 9.38 -38.47
C LEU A 9 -44.64 9.06 -38.52
N LEU A 10 -43.81 10.09 -38.66
CA LEU A 10 -42.36 10.00 -38.55
C LEU A 10 -41.92 11.18 -37.69
N GLY A 11 -42.02 11.00 -36.37
CA GLY A 11 -41.59 12.05 -35.45
C GLY A 11 -41.95 11.70 -34.01
N LEU A 12 -41.16 10.82 -33.38
CA LEU A 12 -40.83 10.82 -31.94
C LEU A 12 -40.05 9.55 -31.57
N SER A 13 -38.77 9.42 -31.96
CA SER A 13 -37.92 8.33 -31.40
C SER A 13 -36.43 8.51 -31.73
N ALA A 14 -35.84 9.66 -31.37
CA ALA A 14 -34.38 9.81 -31.49
C ALA A 14 -33.81 10.83 -30.49
N LEU A 15 -34.10 10.68 -29.19
CA LEU A 15 -33.44 11.52 -28.17
C LEU A 15 -33.30 10.78 -26.83
N SER A 16 -32.59 9.66 -26.82
CA SER A 16 -32.42 8.89 -25.56
C SER A 16 -31.05 8.21 -25.39
N VAL A 17 -30.04 8.49 -26.21
CA VAL A 17 -28.77 7.74 -26.15
C VAL A 17 -27.55 8.67 -26.12
N MET A 18 -27.47 9.56 -25.13
CA MET A 18 -26.22 10.29 -24.81
C MET A 18 -26.06 10.56 -23.30
N LEU A 19 -26.59 9.69 -22.44
CA LEU A 19 -26.20 9.63 -21.02
C LEU A 19 -25.36 8.37 -20.79
N SER A 20 -24.33 8.18 -21.62
CA SER A 20 -23.24 7.25 -21.33
C SER A 20 -22.52 7.84 -20.12
N GLY A 21 -22.92 7.38 -18.93
CA GLY A 21 -22.30 7.78 -17.67
C GLY A 21 -20.78 7.67 -17.79
N CYS A 22 -20.09 8.76 -17.47
CA CYS A 22 -18.65 8.81 -17.35
C CYS A 22 -18.27 7.86 -16.20
N LYS A 23 -18.12 6.57 -16.52
CA LYS A 23 -17.68 5.55 -15.58
C LYS A 23 -16.24 5.92 -15.25
N SER A 24 -16.03 6.51 -14.08
CA SER A 24 -14.69 6.83 -13.59
C SER A 24 -13.87 5.56 -13.66
N MET A 25 -12.87 5.53 -14.53
CA MET A 25 -11.91 4.45 -14.58
C MET A 25 -11.19 4.42 -13.23
N ASP A 26 -11.35 3.33 -12.49
CA ASP A 26 -10.49 3.06 -11.35
C ASP A 26 -9.05 2.94 -11.87
N ALA A 27 -8.18 3.84 -11.43
CA ALA A 27 -6.78 3.81 -11.81
C ALA A 27 -6.05 2.76 -10.95
N SER A 28 -5.03 2.13 -11.52
CA SER A 28 -4.15 1.20 -10.79
C SER A 28 -2.70 1.56 -11.06
N VAL A 29 -1.85 1.40 -10.05
CA VAL A 29 -0.39 1.48 -10.18
C VAL A 29 0.16 0.06 -10.13
N VAL A 30 1.19 -0.22 -10.93
CA VAL A 30 1.85 -1.53 -10.93
C VAL A 30 3.29 -1.35 -10.47
N TYR A 31 3.68 -2.10 -9.46
CA TYR A 31 5.06 -2.20 -9.00
C TYR A 31 5.63 -3.57 -9.39
N THR A 32 6.89 -3.58 -9.83
CA THR A 32 7.66 -4.82 -9.97
C THR A 32 8.36 -5.08 -8.66
N LEU A 33 8.24 -6.28 -8.12
CA LEU A 33 8.95 -6.72 -6.93
C LEU A 33 10.11 -7.63 -7.32
N TYR A 34 10.99 -7.90 -6.35
CA TYR A 34 12.07 -8.88 -6.50
C TYR A 34 11.55 -10.21 -7.08
N GLY A 35 12.29 -10.75 -8.06
CA GLY A 35 11.89 -11.95 -8.80
C GLY A 35 10.88 -11.73 -9.92
N GLY A 36 10.54 -10.47 -10.25
CA GLY A 36 9.66 -10.12 -11.37
C GLY A 36 8.17 -10.22 -11.06
N GLU A 37 7.79 -10.44 -9.80
CA GLU A 37 6.40 -10.42 -9.35
C GLU A 37 5.79 -9.03 -9.61
N ARG A 38 4.55 -8.98 -10.11
CA ARG A 38 3.84 -7.72 -10.38
C ARG A 38 2.77 -7.47 -9.33
N LEU A 39 2.98 -6.44 -8.52
CA LEU A 39 2.00 -5.97 -7.54
C LEU A 39 1.09 -4.91 -8.17
N VAL A 40 -0.20 -5.22 -8.33
CA VAL A 40 -1.20 -4.27 -8.81
C VAL A 40 -1.89 -3.62 -7.62
N VAL A 41 -1.73 -2.32 -7.47
CA VAL A 41 -2.33 -1.53 -6.39
C VAL A 41 -3.47 -0.68 -6.94
N PRO A 42 -4.73 -0.97 -6.58
CA PRO A 42 -5.85 -0.15 -6.99
C PRO A 42 -5.79 1.21 -6.27
N MET A 43 -5.98 2.28 -7.03
CA MET A 43 -6.00 3.65 -6.54
C MET A 43 -7.44 4.15 -6.52
N THR A 44 -7.85 4.71 -5.39
CA THR A 44 -9.12 5.41 -5.25
C THR A 44 -8.89 6.92 -5.19
N ARG A 45 -9.96 7.71 -5.22
CA ARG A 45 -9.88 9.16 -4.96
C ARG A 45 -9.30 9.50 -3.58
N GLN A 46 -9.35 8.56 -2.63
CA GLN A 46 -8.79 8.70 -1.28
C GLN A 46 -7.37 8.10 -1.16
N GLY A 47 -6.76 7.70 -2.27
CA GLY A 47 -5.50 6.96 -2.28
C GLY A 47 -5.70 5.45 -2.37
N HIS A 48 -4.62 4.69 -2.15
CA HIS A 48 -4.73 3.23 -2.06
C HIS A 48 -5.33 2.86 -0.68
N LYS A 49 -6.21 1.86 -0.66
CA LYS A 49 -6.77 1.35 0.60
C LYS A 49 -5.77 0.35 1.22
N PRO A 50 -5.57 0.36 2.55
CA PRO A 50 -4.80 -0.70 3.19
C PRO A 50 -5.36 -2.10 2.88
N PRO A 51 -4.49 -3.09 2.62
CA PRO A 51 -4.91 -4.44 2.26
C PRO A 51 -5.59 -5.12 3.46
N ASN A 52 -6.60 -5.91 3.15
CA ASN A 52 -7.35 -6.71 4.12
C ASN A 52 -7.91 -7.94 3.43
N ASP A 53 -8.17 -8.97 4.22
CA ASP A 53 -8.94 -10.14 3.84
C ASP A 53 -10.04 -10.41 4.90
N ASP A 54 -10.54 -11.64 4.94
CA ASP A 54 -11.62 -12.04 5.85
C ASP A 54 -11.20 -12.11 7.33
N ALA A 55 -9.90 -12.21 7.64
CA ALA A 55 -9.40 -12.38 8.99
C ALA A 55 -8.49 -11.24 9.46
N ILE A 56 -7.77 -10.58 8.55
CA ILE A 56 -6.74 -9.59 8.87
C ILE A 56 -6.99 -8.29 8.11
N GLN A 57 -6.72 -7.17 8.78
CA GLN A 57 -6.63 -5.86 8.17
C GLN A 57 -5.31 -5.20 8.53
N ILE A 58 -4.47 -4.88 7.53
CA ILE A 58 -3.33 -4.02 7.77
C ILE A 58 -3.86 -2.60 7.99
N VAL A 59 -3.45 -2.00 9.11
CA VAL A 59 -3.88 -0.65 9.51
C VAL A 59 -2.83 0.37 9.11
N LEU A 60 -1.56 0.08 9.37
CA LEU A 60 -0.45 0.99 9.12
C LEU A 60 0.85 0.20 8.88
N ALA A 61 1.66 0.68 7.93
CA ALA A 61 3.05 0.29 7.76
C ALA A 61 3.84 1.52 7.31
N ASP A 62 4.45 2.23 8.26
CA ASP A 62 5.04 3.55 8.04
C ASP A 62 6.26 3.75 8.94
N PHE A 63 6.81 4.96 8.97
CA PHE A 63 7.89 5.37 9.85
C PHE A 63 7.43 6.40 10.88
N LYS A 64 7.93 6.26 12.09
CA LYS A 64 8.01 7.34 13.08
C LYS A 64 9.38 7.99 13.00
N PRO A 65 9.47 9.26 12.57
CA PRO A 65 10.73 9.97 12.64
C PRO A 65 11.11 10.26 14.10
N SER A 66 12.35 9.98 14.46
CA SER A 66 12.94 10.35 15.75
C SER A 66 14.10 11.31 15.53
N ARG A 67 13.86 12.60 15.79
CA ARG A 67 14.88 13.66 15.66
C ARG A 67 15.97 13.54 16.72
N GLU A 68 15.61 13.11 17.93
CA GLU A 68 16.55 12.90 19.03
C GLU A 68 17.56 11.79 18.68
N ASN A 69 17.07 10.67 18.16
CA ASN A 69 17.89 9.50 17.85
C ASN A 69 18.40 9.47 16.40
N LYS A 70 18.08 10.49 15.59
CA LYS A 70 18.40 10.59 14.16
C LYS A 70 18.11 9.32 13.36
N ARG A 71 16.91 8.76 13.55
CA ARG A 71 16.48 7.51 12.93
C ARG A 71 15.01 7.55 12.54
N LEU A 72 14.60 6.61 11.70
CA LEU A 72 13.20 6.30 11.46
C LEU A 72 12.88 4.96 12.13
N ASP A 73 11.95 4.96 13.06
CA ASP A 73 11.41 3.73 13.66
C ASP A 73 10.30 3.21 12.74
N TYR A 74 10.34 1.94 12.33
CA TYR A 74 9.19 1.37 11.63
C TYR A 74 8.00 1.28 12.59
N ILE A 75 6.80 1.54 12.08
CA ILE A 75 5.56 1.25 12.80
C ILE A 75 4.73 0.31 11.93
N PHE A 76 4.47 -0.88 12.44
CA PHE A 76 3.58 -1.86 11.82
C PHE A 76 2.37 -2.10 12.71
N ILE A 77 1.17 -2.01 12.13
CA ILE A 77 -0.09 -2.23 12.85
C ILE A 77 -1.04 -3.05 11.98
N PHE A 78 -1.62 -4.10 12.55
CA PHE A 78 -2.76 -4.79 11.96
C PHE A 78 -3.81 -5.14 13.01
N GLY A 79 -5.06 -5.23 12.56
CA GLY A 79 -6.19 -5.71 13.34
C GLY A 79 -6.62 -7.10 12.92
N VAL A 80 -7.03 -7.92 13.88
CA VAL A 80 -7.66 -9.22 13.64
C VAL A 80 -9.18 -9.05 13.66
N ARG A 81 -9.83 -9.56 12.61
CA ARG A 81 -11.28 -9.45 12.35
C ARG A 81 -12.07 -10.67 12.81
N LYS A 82 -11.37 -11.79 13.07
CA LYS A 82 -11.93 -13.05 13.56
C LYS A 82 -11.35 -13.39 14.94
N PRO A 83 -12.09 -14.07 15.83
CA PRO A 83 -11.60 -14.43 17.16
C PRO A 83 -10.66 -15.65 17.11
N ILE A 84 -9.62 -15.59 16.28
CA ILE A 84 -8.61 -16.64 16.12
C ILE A 84 -7.26 -16.06 16.55
N ALA A 85 -6.57 -16.76 17.45
CA ALA A 85 -5.29 -16.29 17.95
C ALA A 85 -4.23 -16.24 16.83
N VAL A 86 -3.38 -15.21 16.86
CA VAL A 86 -2.22 -15.11 15.97
C VAL A 86 -1.06 -15.88 16.59
N THR A 87 -0.40 -16.71 15.80
CA THR A 87 0.74 -17.53 16.26
C THR A 87 2.07 -17.01 15.76
N SER A 88 2.13 -16.32 14.62
CA SER A 88 3.34 -15.65 14.16
C SER A 88 3.05 -14.50 13.23
N VAL A 89 3.97 -13.53 13.20
CA VAL A 89 3.97 -12.39 12.29
C VAL A 89 5.37 -12.26 11.70
N LYS A 90 5.46 -12.22 10.37
CA LYS A 90 6.68 -11.85 9.65
C LYS A 90 6.41 -10.63 8.79
N VAL A 91 7.31 -9.65 8.83
CA VAL A 91 7.27 -8.47 7.96
C VAL A 91 8.57 -8.38 7.17
N GLU A 92 8.43 -8.28 5.86
CA GLU A 92 9.54 -8.19 4.92
C GLU A 92 9.42 -6.91 4.08
N ASP A 93 10.54 -6.27 3.82
CA ASP A 93 10.67 -5.11 2.93
C ASP A 93 10.98 -5.57 1.49
N TYR A 94 10.08 -5.24 0.57
CA TYR A 94 10.14 -5.51 -0.87
C TYR A 94 10.38 -4.23 -1.68
N THR A 95 10.80 -3.13 -1.04
CA THR A 95 10.96 -1.83 -1.68
C THR A 95 11.97 -1.85 -2.83
N ASN A 96 13.02 -2.66 -2.71
CA ASN A 96 14.02 -2.80 -3.76
C ASN A 96 13.71 -4.00 -4.66
N ASP A 97 13.54 -3.77 -5.96
CA ASP A 97 13.20 -4.80 -6.94
C ASP A 97 14.43 -5.56 -7.49
N ASP A 98 15.63 -5.02 -7.28
CA ASP A 98 16.90 -5.64 -7.69
C ASP A 98 17.59 -6.47 -6.59
N ALA A 99 17.05 -6.46 -5.37
CA ALA A 99 17.63 -7.14 -4.21
C ALA A 99 16.61 -8.03 -3.49
N PRO A 100 17.06 -9.14 -2.85
CA PRO A 100 16.17 -9.98 -2.06
C PRO A 100 15.45 -9.20 -0.96
N PRO A 101 14.22 -9.58 -0.59
CA PRO A 101 13.47 -8.91 0.47
C PRO A 101 14.20 -8.93 1.82
N VAL A 102 14.14 -7.83 2.56
CA VAL A 102 14.79 -7.70 3.86
C VAL A 102 13.80 -8.08 4.97
N LEU A 103 14.17 -9.03 5.82
CA LEU A 103 13.39 -9.36 7.01
C LEU A 103 13.46 -8.20 8.02
N LEU A 104 12.32 -7.60 8.33
CA LEU A 104 12.22 -6.51 9.31
C LEU A 104 11.70 -6.99 10.67
N VAL A 105 10.73 -7.91 10.66
CA VAL A 105 10.12 -8.47 11.88
C VAL A 105 9.96 -9.97 11.71
N ASP A 106 10.33 -10.73 12.74
CA ASP A 106 9.99 -12.15 12.89
C ASP A 106 9.50 -12.41 14.32
N ASP A 107 8.21 -12.15 14.55
CA ASP A 107 7.54 -12.31 15.84
C ASP A 107 6.88 -13.70 15.91
N LYS A 108 7.47 -14.59 16.71
CA LYS A 108 7.00 -15.97 16.91
C LYS A 108 5.95 -16.12 18.01
N SER A 109 5.67 -15.06 18.76
CA SER A 109 4.74 -15.06 19.89
C SER A 109 4.03 -13.72 20.00
N PRO A 110 3.24 -13.32 18.99
CA PRO A 110 2.69 -11.97 18.90
C PRO A 110 1.68 -11.70 20.01
N ILE A 111 1.86 -10.57 20.69
CA ILE A 111 0.95 -10.11 21.75
C ILE A 111 0.01 -9.06 21.18
N LEU A 112 -1.29 -9.34 21.24
CA LEU A 112 -2.34 -8.43 20.77
C LEU A 112 -2.99 -7.71 21.96
N LYS A 113 -3.28 -6.43 21.80
CA LYS A 113 -4.11 -5.63 22.71
C LYS A 113 -5.39 -5.25 21.97
N GLN A 114 -6.55 -5.64 22.49
CA GLN A 114 -7.86 -5.36 21.87
C GLN A 114 -7.91 -5.79 20.38
N ASN A 115 -7.41 -7.00 20.08
CA ASN A 115 -7.30 -7.56 18.71
C ASN A 115 -6.40 -6.76 17.75
N VAL A 116 -5.55 -5.88 18.27
CA VAL A 116 -4.55 -5.14 17.48
C VAL A 116 -3.16 -5.58 17.87
N TRP A 117 -2.34 -5.87 16.87
CA TRP A 117 -0.90 -6.07 17.03
C TRP A 117 -0.17 -4.82 16.55
N THR A 118 0.87 -4.45 17.28
CA THR A 118 1.75 -3.33 16.95
C THR A 118 3.21 -3.74 17.15
N ASN A 119 4.08 -3.31 16.25
CA ASN A 119 5.53 -3.43 16.41
C ASN A 119 6.24 -2.12 16.02
N ASP A 120 7.17 -1.71 16.88
CA ASP A 120 7.99 -0.51 16.74
C ASP A 120 9.49 -0.77 17.04
N LEU A 121 9.92 -2.03 16.97
CA LEU A 121 11.28 -2.43 17.37
C LEU A 121 12.31 -2.22 16.26
N ALA A 122 11.89 -2.36 15.00
CA ALA A 122 12.78 -2.16 13.86
C ALA A 122 13.00 -0.67 13.60
N HIS A 123 14.23 -0.29 13.22
CA HIS A 123 14.56 1.08 12.83
C HIS A 123 15.63 1.10 11.73
N VAL A 124 15.79 2.29 11.14
CA VAL A 124 16.87 2.63 10.18
C VAL A 124 17.51 3.95 10.59
N GLU A 125 18.84 3.97 10.60
CA GLU A 125 19.64 5.16 10.87
C GLU A 125 20.12 5.78 9.55
N GLY A 126 20.56 7.04 9.57
CA GLY A 126 20.93 7.77 8.34
C GLY A 126 21.99 7.08 7.46
N THR A 127 22.86 6.24 8.03
CA THR A 127 23.89 5.49 7.29
C THR A 127 23.38 4.20 6.63
N ASP A 128 22.12 3.83 6.87
CA ASP A 128 21.55 2.59 6.38
C ASP A 128 21.33 2.63 4.86
N ALA A 129 21.87 1.64 4.14
CA ALA A 129 21.75 1.55 2.69
C ALA A 129 20.28 1.43 2.21
N ARG A 130 19.36 1.03 3.08
CA ARG A 130 17.91 1.00 2.81
C ARG A 130 17.32 2.40 2.63
N LEU A 131 17.97 3.46 3.14
CA LEU A 131 17.50 4.83 3.04
C LEU A 131 17.92 5.57 1.76
N LYS A 132 18.48 4.87 0.76
CA LYS A 132 18.79 5.48 -0.56
C LYS A 132 17.61 6.25 -1.15
N TRP A 133 16.39 5.76 -0.94
CA TRP A 133 15.17 6.42 -1.42
C TRP A 133 14.95 7.81 -0.84
N ALA A 134 15.48 8.10 0.36
CA ALA A 134 15.35 9.40 1.00
C ALA A 134 16.07 10.50 0.22
N TYR A 135 16.98 10.16 -0.69
CA TYR A 135 17.67 11.11 -1.58
C TYR A 135 16.96 11.32 -2.93
N TYR A 136 16.02 10.46 -3.32
CA TYR A 136 15.34 10.62 -4.60
C TYR A 136 14.38 11.81 -4.56
N GLU A 137 14.36 12.63 -5.59
CA GLU A 137 13.48 13.80 -5.67
C GLU A 137 12.01 13.43 -5.97
N VAL A 138 11.79 12.24 -6.53
CA VAL A 138 10.46 11.72 -6.87
C VAL A 138 9.81 11.01 -5.70
N SER A 139 8.49 10.79 -5.78
CA SER A 139 7.78 9.91 -4.86
C SER A 139 8.36 8.49 -4.92
N THR A 140 8.56 7.87 -3.76
CA THR A 140 9.08 6.49 -3.70
C THR A 140 8.13 5.60 -2.91
N PRO A 141 7.69 4.47 -3.49
CA PRO A 141 6.96 3.47 -2.73
C PRO A 141 7.91 2.76 -1.76
N CYS A 142 7.46 2.52 -0.54
CA CYS A 142 8.00 1.46 0.31
C CYS A 142 6.95 0.34 0.39
N ILE A 143 7.38 -0.90 0.17
CA ILE A 143 6.49 -2.04 -0.03
C ILE A 143 6.78 -3.07 1.06
N TYR A 144 5.79 -3.35 1.90
CA TYR A 144 5.92 -4.27 3.03
C TYR A 144 4.99 -5.46 2.87
N ARG A 145 5.54 -6.67 2.99
CA ARG A 145 4.75 -7.91 2.96
C ARG A 145 4.61 -8.46 4.37
N PHE A 146 3.37 -8.52 4.82
CA PHE A 146 2.97 -9.18 6.05
C PHE A 146 2.67 -10.64 5.75
N THR A 147 3.24 -11.54 6.55
CA THR A 147 2.85 -12.94 6.61
C THR A 147 2.41 -13.24 8.03
N ILE A 148 1.12 -13.51 8.20
CA ILE A 148 0.50 -13.71 9.51
C ILE A 148 -0.07 -15.13 9.56
N THR A 149 0.32 -15.90 10.56
CA THR A 149 -0.18 -17.25 10.78
C THR A 149 -1.13 -17.25 11.97
N LEU A 150 -2.28 -17.91 11.81
CA LEU A 150 -3.29 -18.05 12.86
C LEU A 150 -3.21 -19.44 13.52
N ALA A 151 -3.89 -19.60 14.66
CA ALA A 151 -3.89 -20.82 15.45
C ALA A 151 -4.60 -22.00 14.80
N ASP A 152 -5.48 -21.75 13.82
CA ASP A 152 -6.10 -22.78 12.98
C ASP A 152 -5.18 -23.26 11.84
N GLY A 153 -3.97 -22.70 11.74
CA GLY A 153 -2.98 -23.00 10.71
C GLY A 153 -3.15 -22.18 9.43
N SER A 154 -4.14 -21.30 9.34
CA SER A 154 -4.28 -20.41 8.18
C SER A 154 -3.12 -19.43 8.08
N LYS A 155 -2.75 -19.09 6.85
CA LYS A 155 -1.66 -18.15 6.54
C LYS A 155 -2.19 -17.02 5.66
N HIS A 156 -2.05 -15.80 6.14
CA HIS A 156 -2.51 -14.58 5.50
C HIS A 156 -1.31 -13.78 5.01
N VAL A 157 -1.23 -13.54 3.69
CA VAL A 157 -0.13 -12.79 3.07
C VAL A 157 -0.70 -11.52 2.44
N LEU A 158 -0.38 -10.37 3.04
CA LEU A 158 -0.91 -9.06 2.65
C LEU A 158 0.25 -8.12 2.32
N THR A 159 0.21 -7.48 1.16
CA THR A 159 1.26 -6.53 0.73
C THR A 159 0.73 -5.11 0.82
N HIS A 160 1.34 -4.30 1.67
CA HIS A 160 1.02 -2.88 1.87
C HIS A 160 2.05 -2.00 1.16
N VAL A 161 1.61 -0.91 0.57
CA VAL A 161 2.48 0.06 -0.11
C VAL A 161 2.27 1.41 0.52
N VAL A 162 3.30 2.02 1.09
CA VAL A 162 3.27 3.43 1.50
C VAL A 162 4.06 4.24 0.47
N VAL A 163 3.62 5.44 0.13
CA VAL A 163 4.35 6.29 -0.83
C VAL A 163 4.87 7.52 -0.11
N PHE A 164 6.19 7.69 -0.10
CA PHE A 164 6.84 8.88 0.43
C PHE A 164 7.01 9.91 -0.69
N PRO A 165 6.22 11.00 -0.68
CA PRO A 165 6.33 12.03 -1.71
C PRO A 165 7.65 12.79 -1.59
N GLY A 166 8.16 13.23 -2.74
CA GLY A 166 9.45 13.94 -2.83
C GLY A 166 9.58 15.14 -1.88
N TYR A 167 8.49 15.90 -1.70
CA TYR A 167 8.49 17.10 -0.85
C TYR A 167 8.67 16.82 0.65
N LEU A 168 8.39 15.60 1.13
CA LEU A 168 8.61 15.22 2.54
C LEU A 168 10.06 14.81 2.81
N LYS A 169 10.80 14.40 1.79
CA LYS A 169 12.14 13.83 1.97
C LYS A 169 13.20 14.81 2.50
N PRO A 170 13.19 16.12 2.18
CA PRO A 170 14.10 17.07 2.82
C PRO A 170 13.98 17.07 4.35
N MET A 171 12.74 17.05 4.87
CA MET A 171 12.49 16.96 6.32
C MET A 171 12.99 15.63 6.90
N LEU A 172 12.76 14.51 6.21
CA LEU A 172 13.26 13.20 6.68
C LEU A 172 14.80 13.17 6.72
N ARG A 173 15.47 13.72 5.69
CA ARG A 173 16.93 13.82 5.65
C ARG A 173 17.45 14.67 6.82
N GLU A 174 16.83 15.82 7.09
CA GLU A 174 17.20 16.66 8.24
C GLU A 174 17.08 15.91 9.57
N ILE A 175 15.99 15.17 9.77
CA ILE A 175 15.76 14.35 10.97
C ILE A 175 16.84 13.28 11.12
N LEU A 176 17.21 12.63 10.00
CA LEU A 176 18.25 11.60 9.96
C LEU A 176 19.67 12.16 10.06
N GLY A 177 19.85 13.48 10.14
CA GLY A 177 21.16 14.12 10.11
C GLY A 177 21.90 13.95 8.78
N LEU A 178 21.16 13.70 7.71
CA LEU A 178 21.69 13.53 6.36
C LEU A 178 21.89 14.88 5.68
N SER A 179 22.94 14.97 4.87
CA SER A 179 23.17 16.12 3.99
C SER A 179 22.00 16.30 3.02
N THR A 180 21.72 17.55 2.64
CA THR A 180 20.72 17.86 1.59
C THR A 180 21.19 17.44 0.20
N LYS A 181 22.47 17.09 0.04
CA LYS A 181 23.09 16.56 -1.18
C LYS A 181 23.57 15.11 -0.94
N PRO A 182 23.32 14.18 -1.87
CA PRO A 182 23.76 12.78 -1.78
C PRO A 182 25.28 12.64 -1.75
#